data_AF-A0AAW3JWW1-F1
#
_entry.id   AF-A0AAW3JWW1-F1
#
_cell.length_a   1.000
_cell.length_b   1.000
_cell.length_c   1.000
_cell.angle_alpha   90.00
_cell.angle_beta   90.00
_cell.angle_gamma   90.00
#
_symmetry.space_group_name_H-M   'P 1'
#
loop_
_entity.id
_entity.type
_entity.pdbx_description
1 polymer ?
#
loop_
_entity_poly.entity_id
_entity_poly.type
_entity_poly.pdbx_seq_one_letter_code
_entity_poly.pdbx_strand_id
1 'polypeptide(L)'
;MNTKISLLLLSTVIACTGCQTAKKVSSGVSKTTEKVKSMVGLGEAKIPEVDQQGVVDVSKATLEKLEQMKINMPTGQWVYIENDLQGIYTLQNKSSDGNVLYLRLNCKIPSQKSGFAIEDKDGKELLKAHDAQTGQVQFLIDNKNYGNPFDLVNAKKMPTFKTALSKAKVIKIFNNSKLYTFTNGHAELLSKPVTCKE
;
A
#
# COMPACT_ATOMS: atom_id res chain seq x y z
N MET A 1 4.10 20.84 -69.81
CA MET A 1 4.91 21.86 -70.52
C MET A 1 5.74 22.58 -69.46
N ASN A 2 7.04 22.77 -69.72
CA ASN A 2 8.07 23.43 -68.87
C ASN A 2 8.66 22.54 -67.75
N THR A 3 9.65 21.67 -68.03
CA THR A 3 11.11 21.90 -68.24
C THR A 3 11.82 22.40 -66.97
N LYS A 4 12.71 21.59 -66.36
CA LYS A 4 14.18 21.70 -66.49
C LYS A 4 14.93 20.70 -65.59
N ILE A 5 15.84 20.00 -66.25
CA ILE A 5 16.96 19.20 -65.77
C ILE A 5 18.14 20.13 -65.42
N SER A 6 18.93 19.78 -64.40
CA SER A 6 20.40 19.83 -64.34
C SER A 6 20.84 19.52 -62.91
N LEU A 7 21.49 18.39 -62.61
CA LEU A 7 22.89 18.01 -62.93
C LEU A 7 23.90 18.95 -62.27
N LEU A 8 24.59 18.48 -61.22
CA LEU A 8 26.05 18.24 -61.22
C LEU A 8 26.57 17.89 -59.81
N LEU A 9 27.31 16.77 -59.77
CA LEU A 9 28.31 16.46 -58.75
C LEU A 9 29.37 17.57 -58.70
N LEU A 10 29.92 17.85 -57.52
CA LEU A 10 31.35 18.10 -57.38
C LEU A 10 31.83 17.81 -55.96
N SER A 11 32.71 16.83 -55.87
CA SER A 11 33.57 16.48 -54.75
C SER A 11 34.66 17.53 -54.52
N THR A 12 34.89 17.93 -53.27
CA THR A 12 36.17 18.50 -52.82
C THR A 12 36.51 18.01 -51.42
N VAL A 13 37.61 17.28 -51.34
CA VAL A 13 38.31 16.88 -50.12
C VAL A 13 39.17 18.07 -49.68
N ILE A 14 38.98 18.55 -48.45
CA ILE A 14 39.94 19.41 -47.77
C ILE A 14 40.37 18.70 -46.49
N ALA A 15 41.54 18.06 -46.57
CA ALA A 15 42.30 17.67 -45.39
C ALA A 15 43.13 18.89 -44.97
N CYS A 16 42.90 19.39 -43.75
CA CYS A 16 43.86 20.24 -43.05
C CYS A 16 43.93 19.82 -41.58
N THR A 17 45.14 19.42 -41.22
CA THR A 17 45.67 19.12 -39.89
C THR A 17 45.46 20.27 -38.90
N GLY A 18 45.18 19.95 -37.64
CA GLY A 18 45.18 20.94 -36.57
C GLY A 18 44.78 20.37 -35.22
N CYS A 19 45.69 19.63 -34.57
CA CYS A 19 45.59 19.31 -33.16
C CYS A 19 45.80 20.61 -32.36
N GLN A 20 44.76 21.16 -31.75
CA GLN A 20 44.89 22.23 -30.76
C GLN A 20 44.09 21.90 -29.51
N THR A 21 44.86 21.56 -28.48
CA THR A 21 44.61 21.65 -27.04
C THR A 21 43.45 22.56 -26.63
N ALA A 22 42.39 21.95 -26.10
CA ALA A 22 41.39 22.65 -25.29
C ALA A 22 41.97 22.95 -23.89
N LYS A 23 42.35 24.21 -23.67
CA LYS A 23 42.43 24.82 -22.33
C LYS A 23 41.71 26.15 -22.37
N LYS A 24 40.49 26.22 -21.82
CA LYS A 24 40.01 27.34 -20.98
C LYS A 24 38.87 26.82 -20.09
N VAL A 25 39.15 26.65 -18.80
CA VAL A 25 38.76 27.51 -17.66
C VAL A 25 37.40 27.14 -17.06
N SER A 26 37.52 26.69 -15.82
CA SER A 26 36.55 26.52 -14.73
C SER A 26 35.20 27.24 -14.82
N SER A 27 34.15 26.50 -14.55
CA SER A 27 33.15 26.91 -13.54
C SER A 27 32.65 25.65 -12.81
N GLY A 28 32.96 25.58 -11.52
CA GLY A 28 32.45 24.53 -10.66
C GLY A 28 30.95 24.69 -10.44
N VAL A 29 30.16 23.76 -10.95
CA VAL A 29 28.79 23.51 -10.51
C VAL A 29 28.55 22.00 -10.59
N SER A 30 28.95 21.27 -9.57
CA SER A 30 28.61 19.83 -9.44
C SER A 30 28.39 19.41 -7.98
N LYS A 31 28.15 20.36 -7.06
CA LYS A 31 27.90 20.06 -5.63
C LYS A 31 26.79 20.89 -4.99
N THR A 32 26.09 21.71 -5.77
CA THR A 32 25.01 22.57 -5.27
C THR A 32 23.63 21.93 -5.38
N THR A 33 23.39 21.04 -6.36
CA THR A 33 22.09 20.38 -6.51
C THR A 33 21.77 19.45 -5.34
N GLU A 34 22.76 18.71 -4.83
CA GLU A 34 22.60 17.85 -3.65
C GLU A 34 22.44 18.66 -2.35
N LYS A 35 23.17 19.76 -2.20
CA LYS A 35 23.08 20.62 -1.00
C LYS A 35 21.74 21.35 -0.92
N VAL A 36 21.16 21.78 -2.06
CA VAL A 36 19.85 22.44 -2.08
C VAL A 36 18.71 21.45 -1.79
N LYS A 37 18.80 20.18 -2.25
CA LYS A 37 17.89 19.10 -1.85
C LYS A 37 17.97 18.73 -0.37
N SER A 38 19.10 18.99 0.31
CA SER A 38 19.25 18.76 1.75
C SER A 38 18.78 19.94 2.62
N MET A 39 18.70 21.15 2.04
CA MET A 39 18.38 22.39 2.76
C MET A 39 16.87 22.70 2.73
N VAL A 40 16.17 22.26 1.69
CA VAL A 40 14.74 21.97 1.76
C VAL A 40 14.67 20.56 2.31
N GLY A 41 13.98 20.27 3.42
CA GLY A 41 13.98 18.93 4.08
C GLY A 41 13.35 17.78 3.28
N LEU A 42 13.58 17.72 1.97
CA LEU A 42 13.13 16.75 0.99
C LEU A 42 14.35 15.90 0.54
N GLY A 43 15.01 15.26 1.51
CA GLY A 43 15.75 14.05 1.18
C GLY A 43 14.78 13.08 0.49
N GLU A 44 15.24 12.34 -0.51
CA GLU A 44 14.40 11.35 -1.20
C GLU A 44 13.75 10.43 -0.15
N ALA A 45 12.43 10.55 0.00
CA ALA A 45 11.68 9.75 0.95
C ALA A 45 11.83 8.28 0.54
N LYS A 46 12.46 7.49 1.42
CA LYS A 46 12.59 6.05 1.23
C LYS A 46 11.19 5.42 1.15
N ILE A 47 11.09 4.27 0.49
CA ILE A 47 9.85 3.48 0.53
C ILE A 47 9.57 3.16 2.00
N PRO A 48 8.38 3.44 2.54
CA PRO A 48 8.03 3.03 3.89
C PRO A 48 8.17 1.52 4.01
N GLU A 49 8.86 1.06 5.05
CA GLU A 49 9.07 -0.36 5.32
C GLU A 49 8.33 -0.73 6.59
N VAL A 50 7.72 -1.93 6.58
CA VAL A 50 7.07 -2.51 7.74
C VAL A 50 8.16 -2.94 8.72
N ASP A 51 8.11 -2.43 9.95
CA ASP A 51 9.08 -2.78 10.98
C ASP A 51 8.89 -4.23 11.49
N GLN A 52 9.77 -4.66 12.40
CA GLN A 52 9.70 -6.00 12.99
C GLN A 52 8.44 -6.25 13.84
N GLN A 53 7.71 -5.19 14.17
CA GLN A 53 6.48 -5.20 14.95
C GLN A 53 5.24 -5.08 14.06
N GLY A 54 5.42 -5.02 12.73
CA GLY A 54 4.31 -4.88 11.78
C GLY A 54 3.76 -3.46 11.67
N VAL A 55 4.47 -2.43 12.14
CA VAL A 55 4.03 -1.03 12.10
C VAL A 55 4.77 -0.25 11.01
N VAL A 56 4.10 0.72 10.39
CA VAL A 56 4.70 1.62 9.40
C VAL A 56 4.08 3.02 9.46
N ASP A 57 4.92 4.05 9.55
CA ASP A 57 4.53 5.46 9.41
C ASP A 57 4.66 5.89 7.94
N VAL A 58 3.56 6.38 7.37
CA VAL A 58 3.50 6.84 5.98
C VAL A 58 3.22 8.33 5.84
N SER A 59 3.30 9.09 6.94
CA SER A 59 2.95 10.52 6.98
C SER A 59 3.70 11.37 5.95
N LYS A 60 4.94 10.98 5.60
CA LYS A 60 5.79 11.71 4.65
C LYS A 60 5.96 10.99 3.31
N ALA A 61 5.23 9.90 3.08
CA ALA A 61 5.38 9.07 1.88
C ALA A 61 4.70 9.73 0.68
N THR A 62 5.32 9.60 -0.50
CA THR A 62 4.67 9.96 -1.77
C THR A 62 3.71 8.85 -2.21
N LEU A 63 2.78 9.17 -3.12
CA LEU A 63 1.83 8.19 -3.65
C LEU A 63 2.53 6.99 -4.30
N GLU A 64 3.55 7.23 -5.13
CA GLU A 64 4.35 6.16 -5.76
C GLU A 64 5.01 5.24 -4.72
N LYS A 65 5.51 5.82 -3.62
CA LYS A 65 6.13 5.06 -2.53
C LYS A 65 5.10 4.24 -1.74
N LEU A 66 3.88 4.76 -1.58
CA LEU A 66 2.77 4.02 -1.00
C LEU A 66 2.34 2.84 -1.87
N GLU A 67 2.32 3.01 -3.19
CA GLU A 67 2.02 1.92 -4.13
C GLU A 67 3.10 0.83 -4.07
N GLN A 68 4.38 1.22 -4.06
CA GLN A 68 5.50 0.28 -3.88
C GLN A 68 5.41 -0.47 -2.54
N MET A 69 5.03 0.22 -1.46
CA MET A 69 4.82 -0.42 -0.15
C MET A 69 3.68 -1.45 -0.21
N LYS A 70 2.54 -1.14 -0.85
CA LYS A 70 1.41 -2.08 -0.99
C LYS A 70 1.81 -3.35 -1.76
N ILE A 71 2.63 -3.20 -2.79
CA ILE A 71 3.18 -4.33 -3.55
C ILE A 71 4.04 -5.20 -2.64
N ASN A 72 4.95 -4.58 -1.88
CA ASN A 72 5.92 -5.25 -1.01
C ASN A 72 5.38 -5.66 0.37
N MET A 73 4.11 -5.42 0.64
CA MET A 73 3.52 -5.73 1.94
C MET A 73 3.68 -7.22 2.28
N PRO A 74 4.21 -7.56 3.47
CA PRO A 74 4.35 -8.94 3.90
C PRO A 74 3.00 -9.66 3.95
N THR A 75 3.04 -10.96 3.68
CA THR A 75 1.84 -11.82 3.72
C THR A 75 1.74 -12.57 5.05
N GLY A 76 0.52 -12.95 5.41
CA GLY A 76 0.25 -13.82 6.55
C GLY A 76 0.41 -13.16 7.93
N GLN A 77 0.44 -11.83 7.98
CA GLN A 77 0.55 -11.07 9.22
C GLN A 77 -0.20 -9.75 9.14
N TRP A 78 -0.55 -9.21 10.30
CA TRP A 78 -1.07 -7.86 10.42
C TRP A 78 0.01 -6.82 10.16
N VAL A 79 -0.39 -5.79 9.42
CA VAL A 79 0.38 -4.57 9.21
C VAL A 79 -0.49 -3.40 9.63
N TYR A 80 0.04 -2.59 10.54
CA TYR A 80 -0.60 -1.38 11.05
C TYR A 80 0.06 -0.15 10.41
N ILE A 81 -0.72 0.60 9.63
CA ILE A 81 -0.24 1.77 8.89
C ILE A 81 -0.75 3.02 9.60
N GLU A 82 0.18 3.91 9.95
CA GLU A 82 -0.08 5.19 10.60
C GLU A 82 0.17 6.32 9.60
N ASN A 83 -0.80 7.21 9.42
CA ASN A 83 -0.63 8.51 8.76
C ASN A 83 -1.10 9.59 9.73
N ASP A 84 -0.19 10.01 10.61
CA ASP A 84 -0.47 10.96 11.68
C ASP A 84 -0.85 12.34 11.15
N LEU A 85 -0.27 12.76 10.02
CA LEU A 85 -0.61 14.06 9.41
C LEU A 85 -2.06 14.11 8.92
N GLN A 86 -2.61 12.99 8.44
CA GLN A 86 -4.00 12.90 7.98
C GLN A 86 -4.93 12.29 9.04
N GLY A 87 -4.40 11.81 10.16
CA GLY A 87 -5.15 11.09 11.18
C GLY A 87 -5.77 9.77 10.68
N ILE A 88 -5.13 9.12 9.70
CA ILE A 88 -5.63 7.88 9.10
C ILE A 88 -4.80 6.71 9.62
N TYR A 89 -5.47 5.72 10.20
CA TYR A 89 -4.85 4.54 10.80
C TYR A 89 -5.55 3.29 10.27
N THR A 90 -4.81 2.40 9.62
CA THR A 90 -5.38 1.18 9.03
C THR A 90 -4.68 -0.06 9.55
N LEU A 91 -5.45 -1.14 9.68
CA LEU A 91 -4.96 -2.46 10.05
C LEU A 91 -5.34 -3.44 8.95
N GLN A 92 -4.34 -4.06 8.32
CA GLN A 92 -4.53 -4.90 7.15
C GLN A 92 -3.69 -6.17 7.18
N ASN A 93 -4.14 -7.22 6.49
CA ASN A 93 -3.46 -8.50 6.41
C ASN A 93 -3.54 -9.04 4.97
N LYS A 94 -2.39 -9.24 4.33
CA LYS A 94 -2.31 -9.79 2.96
C LYS A 94 -2.28 -11.31 3.03
N SER A 95 -3.20 -11.97 2.33
CA SER A 95 -3.13 -13.40 2.07
C SER A 95 -2.05 -13.74 1.04
N SER A 96 -1.65 -15.02 0.98
CA SER A 96 -0.77 -15.55 -0.08
C SER A 96 -1.36 -15.37 -1.48
N ASP A 97 -2.70 -15.36 -1.58
CA ASP A 97 -3.43 -15.21 -2.84
C ASP A 97 -3.60 -13.73 -3.25
N GLY A 98 -2.97 -12.81 -2.51
CA GLY A 98 -2.97 -11.38 -2.79
C GLY A 98 -4.20 -10.62 -2.31
N ASN A 99 -5.25 -11.29 -1.81
CA ASN A 99 -6.38 -10.60 -1.17
C ASN A 99 -5.92 -9.91 0.12
N VAL A 100 -6.48 -8.74 0.42
CA VAL A 100 -6.17 -7.96 1.62
C VAL A 100 -7.39 -7.87 2.50
N LEU A 101 -7.28 -8.33 3.74
CA LEU A 101 -8.30 -8.15 4.78
C LEU A 101 -8.00 -6.89 5.58
N TYR A 102 -8.96 -5.98 5.63
CA TYR A 102 -8.96 -4.84 6.53
C TYR A 102 -9.86 -5.14 7.72
N LEU A 103 -9.35 -4.95 8.94
CA LEU A 103 -10.15 -5.09 10.16
C LEU A 103 -10.27 -3.75 10.89
N ARG A 104 -11.52 -3.42 11.23
CA ARG A 104 -11.89 -2.19 11.94
C ARG A 104 -12.51 -2.55 13.27
N LEU A 105 -11.70 -3.06 14.20
CA LEU A 105 -12.16 -3.60 15.48
C LEU A 105 -12.27 -2.55 16.59
N ASN A 106 -11.30 -1.63 16.66
CA ASN A 106 -11.19 -0.63 17.73
C ASN A 106 -11.21 0.76 17.12
N CYS A 107 -12.40 1.32 16.93
CA CYS A 107 -12.55 2.61 16.28
C CYS A 107 -12.02 3.74 17.16
N LYS A 108 -11.18 4.62 16.60
CA LYS A 108 -10.71 5.83 17.29
C LYS A 108 -11.87 6.74 17.71
N ILE A 109 -12.91 6.82 16.88
CA ILE A 109 -14.13 7.56 17.17
C ILE A 109 -15.19 6.55 17.66
N PRO A 110 -15.67 6.64 18.93
CA PRO A 110 -16.59 5.65 19.49
C PRO A 110 -17.94 5.52 18.78
N SER A 111 -18.39 6.58 18.09
CA SER A 111 -19.64 6.56 17.32
C SER A 111 -19.52 5.85 15.97
N GLN A 112 -18.30 5.55 15.51
CA GLN A 112 -18.09 4.79 14.27
C GLN A 112 -18.31 3.30 14.50
N LYS A 113 -18.85 2.63 13.48
CA LYS A 113 -19.13 1.20 13.53
C LYS A 113 -17.87 0.41 13.24
N SER A 114 -17.64 -0.64 14.01
CA SER A 114 -16.65 -1.65 13.66
C SER A 114 -17.03 -2.35 12.36
N GLY A 115 -16.05 -2.81 11.60
CA GLY A 115 -16.29 -3.48 10.33
C GLY A 115 -15.08 -4.23 9.81
N PHE A 116 -15.20 -4.68 8.58
CA PHE A 116 -14.13 -5.27 7.81
C PHE A 116 -14.34 -4.96 6.33
N ALA A 117 -13.28 -5.13 5.54
CA ALA A 117 -13.35 -5.18 4.09
C ALA A 117 -12.36 -6.22 3.56
N ILE A 118 -12.65 -6.79 2.39
CA ILE A 118 -11.70 -7.61 1.63
C ILE A 118 -11.54 -6.96 0.27
N GLU A 119 -10.30 -6.69 -0.11
CA GLU A 119 -9.92 -6.28 -1.46
C GLU A 119 -9.19 -7.42 -2.17
N ASP A 120 -9.26 -7.45 -3.50
CA ASP A 120 -8.37 -8.28 -4.30
C ASP A 120 -6.96 -7.65 -4.43
N LYS A 121 -6.07 -8.36 -5.13
CA LYS A 121 -4.69 -7.93 -5.38
C LYS A 121 -4.56 -6.59 -6.13
N ASP A 122 -5.60 -6.17 -6.84
CA ASP A 122 -5.63 -4.94 -7.62
C ASP A 122 -6.32 -3.80 -6.84
N GLY A 123 -6.71 -4.05 -5.58
CA GLY A 123 -7.37 -3.07 -4.71
C GLY A 123 -8.87 -2.94 -4.96
N LYS A 124 -9.49 -3.86 -5.71
CA LYS A 124 -10.95 -3.84 -5.90
C LYS A 124 -11.63 -4.42 -4.67
N GLU A 125 -12.60 -3.69 -4.11
CA GLU A 125 -13.44 -4.16 -3.01
C GLU A 125 -14.26 -5.39 -3.46
N LEU A 126 -14.09 -6.49 -2.72
CA LEU A 126 -14.80 -7.76 -2.93
C LEU A 126 -15.90 -7.98 -1.88
N LEU A 127 -15.69 -7.48 -0.66
CA LEU A 127 -16.57 -7.75 0.48
C LEU A 127 -16.44 -6.62 1.50
N LYS A 128 -17.55 -6.22 2.14
CA LYS A 128 -17.53 -5.30 3.28
C LYS A 128 -18.60 -5.65 4.31
N ALA A 129 -18.40 -5.22 5.56
CA ALA A 129 -19.24 -5.62 6.69
C ALA A 129 -20.71 -5.19 6.57
N HIS A 130 -20.97 -3.97 6.10
CA HIS A 130 -22.28 -3.32 6.17
C HIS A 130 -22.84 -3.07 4.77
N ASP A 131 -22.80 -4.10 3.92
CA ASP A 131 -23.40 -4.07 2.58
C ASP A 131 -24.63 -4.98 2.51
N ALA A 132 -25.76 -4.38 2.13
CA ALA A 132 -27.04 -5.09 2.00
C ALA A 132 -27.00 -6.18 0.92
N GLN A 133 -26.10 -6.09 -0.06
CA GLN A 133 -25.99 -7.04 -1.18
C GLN A 133 -24.99 -8.17 -0.91
N THR A 134 -24.23 -8.09 0.17
CA THR A 134 -23.11 -9.00 0.44
C THR A 134 -23.55 -10.43 0.80
N GLY A 135 -24.83 -10.66 1.12
CA GLY A 135 -25.33 -11.99 1.46
C GLY A 135 -24.76 -12.51 2.79
N GLN A 136 -24.77 -13.83 3.00
CA GLN A 136 -24.30 -14.39 4.27
C GLN A 136 -22.76 -14.38 4.34
N VAL A 137 -22.24 -13.82 5.43
CA VAL A 137 -20.81 -13.86 5.77
C VAL A 137 -20.60 -14.74 6.99
N GLN A 138 -19.59 -15.59 6.94
CA GLN A 138 -19.19 -16.41 8.08
C GLN A 138 -17.69 -16.25 8.35
N PHE A 139 -17.35 -15.90 9.58
CA PHE A 139 -15.98 -15.90 10.08
C PHE A 139 -15.70 -17.25 10.75
N LEU A 140 -14.65 -17.92 10.31
CA LEU A 140 -14.14 -19.13 10.95
C LEU A 140 -12.76 -18.82 11.53
N ILE A 141 -12.65 -18.90 12.86
CA ILE A 141 -11.41 -18.65 13.60
C ILE A 141 -10.88 -20.00 14.07
N ASP A 142 -9.72 -20.42 13.55
CA ASP A 142 -9.19 -21.78 13.71
C ASP A 142 -10.26 -22.86 13.44
N ASN A 143 -11.01 -22.68 12.34
CA ASN A 143 -12.15 -23.51 11.89
C ASN A 143 -13.41 -23.49 12.78
N LYS A 144 -13.42 -22.77 13.90
CA LYS A 144 -14.66 -22.54 14.67
C LYS A 144 -15.48 -21.42 14.02
N ASN A 145 -16.76 -21.68 13.73
CA ASN A 145 -17.65 -20.71 13.09
C ASN A 145 -18.21 -19.69 14.11
N TYR A 146 -18.04 -18.40 13.82
CA TYR A 146 -18.55 -17.27 14.60
C TYR A 146 -19.71 -16.53 13.92
N GLY A 147 -20.14 -16.96 12.73
CA GLY A 147 -21.09 -16.23 11.90
C GLY A 147 -20.51 -14.89 11.44
N ASN A 148 -21.35 -13.87 11.26
CA ASN A 148 -20.89 -12.49 11.05
C ASN A 148 -20.79 -11.75 12.40
N PRO A 149 -19.58 -11.50 12.94
CA PRO A 149 -19.41 -10.78 14.20
C PRO A 149 -19.69 -9.28 14.06
N PHE A 150 -19.79 -8.76 12.83
CA PHE A 150 -20.09 -7.37 12.52
C PHE A 150 -21.58 -7.14 12.22
N ASP A 151 -22.42 -8.17 12.33
CA ASP A 151 -23.87 -8.01 12.26
C ASP A 151 -24.36 -7.11 13.39
N LEU A 152 -25.01 -6.00 13.02
CA LEU A 152 -25.52 -4.98 13.93
C LEU A 152 -26.62 -5.53 14.86
N VAL A 153 -27.30 -6.61 14.47
CA VAL A 153 -28.35 -7.24 15.29
C VAL A 153 -27.76 -8.00 16.48
N ASN A 154 -26.52 -8.48 16.38
CA ASN A 154 -25.91 -9.41 17.33
C ASN A 154 -24.57 -8.92 17.93
N ALA A 155 -24.46 -7.61 18.21
CA ALA A 155 -23.25 -6.97 18.71
C ALA A 155 -22.63 -7.61 19.99
N LYS A 156 -23.43 -8.35 20.78
CA LYS A 156 -22.97 -9.07 21.98
C LYS A 156 -21.88 -10.12 21.71
N LYS A 157 -21.72 -10.57 20.45
CA LYS A 157 -20.72 -11.59 20.09
C LYS A 157 -19.31 -11.03 19.89
N MET A 158 -19.16 -9.71 19.76
CA MET A 158 -17.88 -9.07 19.43
C MET A 158 -16.76 -9.32 20.47
N PRO A 159 -16.98 -9.24 21.79
CA PRO A 159 -15.91 -9.49 22.76
C PRO A 159 -15.34 -10.92 22.68
N THR A 160 -16.21 -11.91 22.54
CA THR A 160 -15.81 -13.33 22.37
C THR A 160 -15.08 -13.54 21.05
N PHE A 161 -15.52 -12.89 19.97
CA PHE A 161 -14.85 -12.92 18.68
C PHE A 161 -13.43 -12.32 18.77
N LYS A 162 -13.26 -11.12 19.34
CA LYS A 162 -11.94 -10.48 19.52
C LYS A 162 -10.98 -11.35 20.33
N THR A 163 -11.47 -11.98 21.40
CA THR A 163 -10.68 -12.88 22.25
C THR A 163 -10.21 -14.14 21.50
N ALA A 164 -11.06 -14.68 20.63
CA ALA A 164 -10.68 -15.83 19.81
C ALA A 164 -9.67 -15.41 18.73
N LEU A 165 -9.94 -14.29 18.06
CA LEU A 165 -9.11 -13.75 17.01
C LEU A 165 -7.69 -13.43 17.48
N SER A 166 -7.51 -12.89 18.69
CA SER A 166 -6.18 -12.55 19.22
C SER A 166 -5.29 -13.77 19.51
N LYS A 167 -5.87 -14.97 19.59
CA LYS A 167 -5.15 -16.23 19.85
C LYS A 167 -5.09 -17.15 18.64
N ALA A 168 -5.79 -16.79 17.58
CA ALA A 168 -5.96 -17.63 16.42
C ALA A 168 -4.65 -17.80 15.65
N LYS A 169 -4.51 -18.91 14.94
CA LYS A 169 -3.44 -19.07 13.93
C LYS A 169 -3.94 -18.72 12.55
N VAL A 170 -5.20 -19.07 12.25
CA VAL A 170 -5.81 -18.93 10.94
C VAL A 170 -7.17 -18.26 11.05
N ILE A 171 -7.38 -17.30 10.16
CA ILE A 171 -8.65 -16.62 9.96
C ILE A 171 -9.18 -17.03 8.61
N LYS A 172 -10.42 -17.48 8.56
CA LYS A 172 -11.13 -17.74 7.31
C LYS A 172 -12.42 -16.93 7.25
N ILE A 173 -12.74 -16.41 6.07
CA ILE A 173 -13.98 -15.69 5.82
C ILE A 173 -14.65 -16.39 4.65
N PHE A 174 -15.85 -16.91 4.86
CA PHE A 174 -16.65 -17.55 3.82
C PHE A 174 -17.79 -16.64 3.41
N ASN A 175 -17.92 -16.43 2.10
CA ASN A 175 -19.00 -15.66 1.49
C ASN A 175 -19.22 -16.12 0.05
N ASN A 176 -20.48 -16.34 -0.35
CA ASN A 176 -20.88 -16.67 -1.72
C ASN A 176 -20.00 -17.75 -2.38
N SER A 177 -19.84 -18.89 -1.72
CA SER A 177 -19.03 -20.04 -2.17
C SER A 177 -17.52 -19.78 -2.30
N LYS A 178 -17.04 -18.63 -1.82
CA LYS A 178 -15.62 -18.27 -1.78
C LYS A 178 -15.12 -18.29 -0.34
N LEU A 179 -13.95 -18.89 -0.15
CA LEU A 179 -13.25 -18.97 1.14
C LEU A 179 -11.95 -18.17 1.07
N TYR A 180 -11.90 -17.07 1.82
CA TYR A 180 -10.69 -16.27 2.00
C TYR A 180 -9.93 -16.79 3.22
N THR A 181 -8.61 -16.97 3.12
CA THR A 181 -7.78 -17.49 4.21
C THR A 181 -6.63 -16.55 4.51
N PHE A 182 -6.42 -16.25 5.79
CA PHE A 182 -5.35 -15.39 6.28
C PHE A 182 -4.64 -16.06 7.46
N THR A 183 -3.32 -15.96 7.49
CA THR A 183 -2.52 -16.30 8.68
C THR A 183 -2.53 -15.10 9.63
N ASN A 184 -2.57 -15.36 10.94
CA ASN A 184 -2.75 -14.35 11.97
C ASN A 184 -1.42 -13.94 12.64
N GLY A 185 -0.36 -13.69 11.86
CA GLY A 185 0.89 -13.15 12.39
C GLY A 185 0.70 -11.73 12.95
N HIS A 186 1.50 -11.35 13.96
CA HIS A 186 1.38 -10.06 14.66
C HIS A 186 0.00 -9.77 15.25
N ALA A 187 -0.63 -10.78 15.86
CA ALA A 187 -1.99 -10.68 16.43
C ALA A 187 -2.11 -9.60 17.53
N GLU A 188 -1.02 -9.20 18.17
CA GLU A 188 -0.97 -8.07 19.11
C GLU A 188 -1.41 -6.74 18.48
N LEU A 189 -1.29 -6.58 17.16
CA LEU A 189 -1.76 -5.37 16.46
C LEU A 189 -3.29 -5.28 16.39
N LEU A 190 -4.02 -6.36 16.61
CA LEU A 190 -5.49 -6.38 16.62
C LEU A 190 -6.10 -5.51 17.73
N SER A 191 -5.34 -5.12 18.76
CA SER A 191 -5.79 -4.18 19.79
C SER A 191 -5.53 -2.71 19.44
N LYS A 192 -4.80 -2.42 18.35
CA LYS A 192 -4.51 -1.04 17.95
C LYS A 192 -5.81 -0.32 17.55
N PRO A 193 -5.91 0.99 17.86
CA PRO A 193 -7.03 1.80 17.43
C PRO A 193 -6.91 2.15 15.94
N VAL A 194 -7.99 2.10 15.18
CA VAL A 194 -8.00 2.39 13.74
C VAL A 194 -9.03 3.45 13.37
N THR A 195 -8.90 4.00 12.17
CA THR A 195 -9.92 4.83 11.55
C THR A 195 -11.02 3.93 10.98
N CYS A 196 -12.24 4.06 11.47
CA CYS A 196 -13.40 3.24 11.07
C CYS A 196 -14.34 3.96 10.09
N LYS A 197 -13.82 4.94 9.34
CA LYS A 197 -14.61 5.65 8.35
C LYS A 197 -14.96 4.68 7.22
N GLU A 198 -16.24 4.61 6.86
CA GLU A 198 -16.71 3.94 5.64
C GLU A 198 -16.51 4.86 4.43
#